data_AF-A0A6N2LWR0-F1
#
_entry.id   AF-A0A6N2LWR0-F1
#
_cell.length_a   1.000
_cell.length_b   1.000
_cell.length_c   1.000
_cell.angle_alpha   90.00
_cell.angle_beta   90.00
_cell.angle_gamma   90.00
#
_symmetry.space_group_name_H-M   'P 1'
#
loop_
_entity.id
_entity.type
_entity.pdbx_description
1 polymer ?
#
loop_
_entity_poly.entity_id
_entity_poly.type
_entity_poly.pdbx_seq_one_letter_code
_entity_poly.pdbx_strand_id
1 'polypeptide(L)'
;MVALGMNAAISVRISNELGAAHPRTAKFALVVAVSSSFVIGLILAAILLIFRKSYPTLFSSDVKVQKLVEELTPLLALCIVIDNVQPVLSGVAIGAGWQAVVAYVNIACYYVFGIPLGLILGYKVGLGVKGIWYGMLSGTVVQTLILFLIIYRTNWNKEASIAEDRIKRWGGETDAKEHNLKGLPET
;
A
#
# COMPACT_ATOMS: atom_id res chain seq x y z
N MET A 1 1.42 10.49 7.48
CA MET A 1 2.66 10.69 6.70
C MET A 1 3.69 9.57 6.90
N VAL A 2 3.73 8.90 8.05
CA VAL A 2 4.63 7.74 8.29
C VAL A 2 4.41 6.59 7.29
N ALA A 3 3.16 6.25 6.97
CA ALA A 3 2.83 5.19 6.01
C ALA A 3 3.28 5.49 4.57
N LEU A 4 3.34 6.77 4.16
CA LEU A 4 3.85 7.18 2.85
C LEU A 4 5.37 7.04 2.78
N GLY A 5 6.09 7.37 3.85
CA GLY A 5 7.53 7.13 3.95
C GLY A 5 7.86 5.63 3.86
N MET A 6 7.07 4.80 4.53
CA MET A 6 7.23 3.35 4.46
C MET A 6 6.90 2.80 3.07
N ASN A 7 5.85 3.30 2.41
CA ASN A 7 5.49 2.97 1.03
C ASN A 7 6.64 3.28 0.05
N ALA A 8 7.24 4.46 0.15
CA ALA A 8 8.37 4.82 -0.72
C ALA A 8 9.59 3.94 -0.44
N ALA A 9 9.93 3.74 0.83
CA ALA A 9 11.07 2.91 1.22
C ALA A 9 10.93 1.45 0.75
N ILE A 10 9.76 0.84 0.92
CA ILE A 10 9.54 -0.55 0.49
C ILE A 10 9.51 -0.69 -1.03
N SER A 11 8.94 0.30 -1.74
CA SER A 11 8.91 0.33 -3.20
C SER A 11 10.32 0.33 -3.78
N VAL A 12 11.21 1.19 -3.25
CA VAL A 12 12.62 1.24 -3.66
C VAL A 12 13.35 -0.06 -3.32
N ARG A 13 13.16 -0.59 -2.10
CA ARG A 13 13.84 -1.82 -1.68
C ARG A 13 13.44 -3.01 -2.54
N ILE A 14 12.16 -3.17 -2.84
CA ILE A 14 11.66 -4.28 -3.66
C ILE A 14 12.09 -4.13 -5.12
N SER A 15 12.08 -2.91 -5.66
CA SER A 15 12.62 -2.62 -7.00
C SER A 15 14.08 -3.05 -7.11
N ASN A 16 14.91 -2.72 -6.11
CA ASN A 16 16.33 -3.06 -6.11
C ASN A 16 16.57 -4.57 -5.97
N GLU A 17 15.87 -5.26 -5.06
CA GLU A 17 16.03 -6.71 -4.85
C GLU A 17 15.53 -7.52 -6.06
N LEU A 18 14.44 -7.09 -6.70
CA LEU A 18 13.96 -7.69 -7.94
C LEU A 18 14.94 -7.44 -9.11
N GLY A 19 15.49 -6.23 -9.21
CA GLY A 19 16.49 -5.89 -10.23
C GLY A 19 17.82 -6.64 -10.05
N ALA A 20 18.18 -6.97 -8.82
CA ALA A 20 19.35 -7.80 -8.49
C ALA A 20 19.09 -9.32 -8.60
N ALA A 21 17.92 -9.74 -9.12
CA ALA A 21 17.51 -11.14 -9.23
C ALA A 21 17.52 -11.93 -7.89
N HIS A 22 17.20 -11.26 -6.77
CA HIS A 22 17.10 -11.86 -5.43
C HIS A 22 15.65 -11.99 -4.93
N PRO A 23 14.82 -12.90 -5.50
CA PRO A 23 13.40 -13.00 -5.17
C PRO A 23 13.12 -13.44 -3.72
N ARG A 24 14.04 -14.17 -3.08
CA ARG A 24 13.92 -14.56 -1.67
C ARG A 24 14.02 -13.36 -0.74
N THR A 25 14.97 -12.46 -1.01
CA THR A 25 15.18 -11.24 -0.24
C THR A 25 14.04 -10.25 -0.43
N ALA A 26 13.48 -10.15 -1.65
CA ALA A 26 12.28 -9.37 -1.93
C ALA A 26 11.06 -9.82 -1.10
N LYS A 27 10.82 -11.15 -1.02
CA LYS A 27 9.76 -11.70 -0.15
C LYS A 27 10.00 -11.39 1.32
N PHE A 28 11.24 -11.51 1.78
CA PHE A 28 11.59 -11.20 3.17
C PHE A 28 11.35 -9.72 3.49
N ALA A 29 11.77 -8.81 2.60
CA ALA A 29 11.53 -7.38 2.74
C ALA A 29 10.03 -7.06 2.82
N LEU A 30 9.20 -7.69 1.98
CA LEU A 30 7.74 -7.58 2.06
C LEU A 30 7.21 -8.00 3.44
N VAL A 31 7.59 -9.19 3.93
CA VAL A 31 7.08 -9.71 5.21
C VAL A 31 7.47 -8.80 6.37
N VAL A 32 8.72 -8.34 6.40
CA VAL A 32 9.22 -7.41 7.43
C VAL A 32 8.49 -6.06 7.35
N ALA A 33 8.24 -5.53 6.15
CA ALA A 33 7.55 -4.26 5.98
C ALA A 33 6.07 -4.33 6.40
N VAL A 34 5.38 -5.41 6.04
CA VAL A 34 3.97 -5.61 6.43
C VAL A 34 3.85 -5.83 7.93
N SER A 35 4.72 -6.66 8.53
CA SER A 35 4.68 -6.92 9.98
C SER A 35 5.01 -5.67 10.80
N SER A 36 6.05 -4.93 10.43
CA SER A 36 6.42 -3.68 11.11
C SER A 36 5.31 -2.61 11.01
N SER A 37 4.71 -2.46 9.82
CA SER A 37 3.61 -1.50 9.62
C SER A 37 2.35 -1.90 10.38
N PHE A 38 2.06 -3.20 10.48
CA PHE A 38 0.96 -3.70 11.29
C PHE A 38 1.18 -3.44 12.79
N VAL A 39 2.39 -3.67 13.30
CA VAL A 39 2.74 -3.38 14.71
C VAL A 39 2.64 -1.88 15.00
N ILE A 40 3.17 -1.02 14.12
CA ILE A 40 3.07 0.44 14.27
C ILE A 40 1.60 0.87 14.24
N GLY A 41 0.80 0.33 13.32
CA GLY A 41 -0.63 0.59 13.22
C GLY A 41 -1.37 0.20 14.50
N LEU A 42 -1.05 -0.96 15.09
CA LEU A 42 -1.63 -1.40 16.36
C LEU A 42 -1.25 -0.49 17.53
N ILE A 43 0.01 -0.06 17.61
CA ILE A 43 0.46 0.86 18.67
C ILE A 43 -0.30 2.19 18.57
N LEU A 44 -0.41 2.75 17.36
CA LEU A 44 -1.16 4.00 17.13
C LEU A 44 -2.65 3.85 17.44
N ALA A 45 -3.25 2.73 17.03
CA ALA A 45 -4.65 2.42 17.34
C ALA A 45 -4.87 2.29 18.87
N ALA A 46 -3.97 1.61 19.57
CA ALA A 46 -4.04 1.47 21.03
C ALA A 46 -3.93 2.83 21.74
N ILE A 47 -2.98 3.68 21.33
CA ILE A 47 -2.84 5.03 21.88
C ILE A 47 -4.13 5.82 21.66
N LEU A 48 -4.71 5.80 20.45
CA LEU A 48 -5.96 6.50 20.17
C LEU A 48 -7.15 5.99 20.99
N LEU A 49 -7.24 4.68 21.21
CA LEU A 49 -8.29 4.09 22.06
C LEU A 49 -8.12 4.48 23.52
N ILE A 50 -6.89 4.56 24.03
CA ILE A 50 -6.60 5.00 25.40
C ILE A 50 -6.97 6.49 25.57
N PHE A 51 -6.57 7.34 24.62
CA PHE A 51 -6.84 8.78 24.65
C PHE A 51 -8.22 9.17 24.11
N ARG A 52 -9.10 8.19 23.81
CA ARG A 52 -10.42 8.36 23.18
C ARG A 52 -11.27 9.48 23.75
N LYS A 53 -11.21 9.70 25.06
CA LYS A 53 -12.00 10.71 25.77
C LYS A 53 -11.35 12.10 25.82
N SER A 54 -10.04 12.18 25.63
CA SER A 54 -9.27 13.40 25.85
C SER A 54 -8.82 14.09 24.56
N TYR A 55 -8.70 13.39 23.44
CA TYR A 55 -8.33 14.03 22.17
C TYR A 55 -9.46 14.81 21.48
N PRO A 56 -10.76 14.45 21.58
CA PRO A 56 -11.81 15.19 20.87
C PRO A 56 -11.93 16.66 21.31
N THR A 57 -11.60 16.96 22.57
CA THR A 57 -11.63 18.30 23.15
C THR A 57 -10.57 19.23 22.54
N LEU A 58 -9.50 18.69 21.97
CA LEU A 58 -8.47 19.46 21.26
C LEU A 58 -8.94 19.95 19.87
N PHE A 59 -9.90 19.26 19.25
CA PHE A 59 -10.36 19.57 17.89
C PHE A 59 -11.65 20.40 17.85
N SER A 60 -12.50 20.31 18.87
CA SER A 60 -13.75 21.04 18.90
C SER A 60 -14.19 21.35 20.32
N SER A 61 -14.76 22.53 20.53
CA SER A 61 -15.41 22.94 21.78
C SER A 61 -16.87 22.48 21.88
N ASP A 62 -17.47 21.97 20.80
CA ASP A 62 -18.86 21.49 20.81
C ASP A 62 -18.96 20.07 21.36
N VAL A 63 -19.72 19.93 22.45
CA VAL A 63 -19.97 18.65 23.15
C VAL A 63 -20.62 17.61 22.23
N LYS A 64 -21.48 18.03 21.29
CA LYS A 64 -22.11 17.11 20.32
C LYS A 64 -21.08 16.52 19.36
N VAL A 65 -20.12 17.33 18.91
CA VAL A 65 -19.04 16.88 18.03
C VAL A 65 -18.08 15.98 18.79
N GLN A 66 -17.71 16.34 20.02
CA GLN A 66 -16.83 15.51 20.86
C GLN A 66 -17.43 14.12 21.12
N LYS A 67 -18.71 14.04 21.47
CA LYS A 67 -19.41 12.77 21.70
C LYS A 67 -19.50 11.91 20.44
N LEU A 68 -19.70 12.55 19.28
CA LEU A 68 -19.69 11.84 17.99
C LEU A 68 -18.29 11.30 17.68
N VAL A 69 -17.24 12.11 17.84
CA VAL A 69 -15.85 11.68 17.62
C VAL A 69 -15.48 10.55 18.58
N GLU A 70 -15.89 10.61 19.85
CA GLU A 70 -15.70 9.54 20.81
C GLU A 70 -16.37 8.24 20.32
N GLU A 71 -17.59 8.29 19.82
CA GLU A 71 -18.28 7.10 19.28
C GLU A 71 -17.60 6.55 18.01
N LEU A 72 -16.96 7.42 17.24
CA LEU A 72 -16.25 7.12 16.00
C LEU A 72 -14.81 6.64 16.22
N THR A 73 -14.20 6.89 17.38
CA THR A 73 -12.81 6.51 17.68
C THR A 73 -12.50 5.02 17.47
N PRO A 74 -13.36 4.05 17.84
CA PRO A 74 -13.09 2.63 17.58
C PRO A 74 -13.00 2.32 16.08
N LEU A 75 -13.87 2.96 15.29
CA LEU A 75 -13.84 2.85 13.83
C LEU A 75 -12.58 3.50 13.27
N LEU A 76 -12.19 4.67 13.79
CA LEU A 76 -10.94 5.35 13.43
C LEU A 76 -9.71 4.47 13.69
N ALA A 77 -9.66 3.82 14.86
CA ALA A 77 -8.56 2.96 15.26
C ALA A 77 -8.41 1.79 14.26
N LEU A 78 -9.53 1.19 13.84
CA LEU A 78 -9.53 0.14 12.83
C LEU A 78 -9.12 0.66 11.45
N CYS A 79 -9.58 1.85 11.04
CA CYS A 79 -9.11 2.52 9.82
C CYS A 79 -7.60 2.70 9.83
N ILE A 80 -7.02 3.16 10.94
CA ILE A 80 -5.57 3.39 11.06
C ILE A 80 -4.77 2.10 10.87
N VAL A 81 -5.24 0.97 11.42
CA VAL A 81 -4.55 -0.30 11.21
C VAL A 81 -4.55 -0.68 9.72
N ILE A 82 -5.70 -0.56 9.04
CA ILE A 82 -5.84 -0.89 7.62
C ILE A 82 -5.02 0.07 6.74
N ASP A 83 -5.11 1.36 7.00
CA ASP A 83 -4.44 2.43 6.27
C ASP A 83 -2.91 2.43 6.49
N ASN A 84 -2.40 1.70 7.50
CA ASN A 84 -0.97 1.45 7.62
C ASN A 84 -0.50 0.28 6.74
N VAL A 85 -1.34 -0.74 6.55
CA VAL A 85 -0.99 -1.94 5.76
C VAL A 85 -1.18 -1.70 4.25
N GLN A 86 -2.26 -1.01 3.86
CA GLN A 86 -2.62 -0.79 2.45
C GLN A 86 -1.52 -0.05 1.65
N PRO A 87 -0.90 1.04 2.15
CA PRO A 87 0.17 1.72 1.43
C PRO A 87 1.40 0.83 1.28
N VAL A 88 1.73 0.00 2.27
CA VAL A 88 2.90 -0.88 2.19
C VAL A 88 2.72 -1.93 1.11
N LEU A 89 1.55 -2.57 1.05
CA LEU A 89 1.20 -3.52 -0.02
C LEU A 89 1.16 -2.85 -1.40
N SER A 90 0.62 -1.63 -1.47
CA SER A 90 0.62 -0.85 -2.71
C SER A 90 2.06 -0.48 -3.14
N GLY A 91 2.93 -0.15 -2.19
CA GLY A 91 4.34 0.16 -2.44
C GLY A 91 5.11 -1.05 -2.97
N VAL A 92 4.81 -2.24 -2.44
CA VAL A 92 5.34 -3.50 -2.94
C VAL A 92 4.93 -3.73 -4.40
N ALA A 93 3.63 -3.60 -4.69
CA ALA A 93 3.11 -3.81 -6.02
C ALA A 93 3.64 -2.78 -7.04
N ILE A 94 3.82 -1.53 -6.62
CA ILE A 94 4.46 -0.48 -7.43
C ILE A 94 5.94 -0.81 -7.67
N GLY A 95 6.68 -1.26 -6.64
CA GLY A 95 8.09 -1.66 -6.77
C GLY A 95 8.30 -2.89 -7.67
N ALA A 96 7.30 -3.78 -7.77
CA ALA A 96 7.27 -4.88 -8.75
C ALA A 96 6.89 -4.42 -10.18
N GLY A 97 6.44 -3.17 -10.33
CA GLY A 97 6.00 -2.59 -11.61
C GLY A 97 4.54 -2.86 -11.97
N TRP A 98 3.71 -3.29 -11.03
CA TRP A 98 2.27 -3.53 -11.25
C TRP A 98 1.40 -2.32 -10.96
N GLN A 99 1.98 -1.11 -10.93
CA GLN A 99 1.28 0.14 -10.65
C GLN A 99 -0.03 0.34 -11.44
N ALA A 100 -0.09 -0.11 -12.70
CA ALA A 100 -1.31 -0.06 -13.51
C ALA A 100 -2.44 -0.94 -12.93
N VAL A 101 -2.13 -2.17 -12.53
CA VAL A 101 -3.10 -3.09 -11.89
C VAL A 101 -3.59 -2.50 -10.58
N VAL A 102 -2.69 -1.94 -9.77
CA VAL A 102 -3.05 -1.26 -8.51
C VAL A 102 -4.00 -0.09 -8.76
N ALA A 103 -3.74 0.72 -9.79
CA ALA A 103 -4.60 1.84 -10.15
C ALA A 103 -6.00 1.40 -10.58
N TYR A 104 -6.11 0.37 -11.44
CA TYR A 104 -7.41 -0.18 -11.85
C TYR A 104 -8.19 -0.76 -10.68
N VAL A 105 -7.53 -1.53 -9.81
CA VAL A 105 -8.16 -2.10 -8.60
C VAL A 105 -8.63 -0.98 -7.67
N ASN A 106 -7.82 0.07 -7.47
CA ASN A 106 -8.18 1.22 -6.65
C ASN A 106 -9.45 1.91 -7.18
N ILE A 107 -9.51 2.22 -8.48
CA ILE A 107 -10.68 2.83 -9.11
C ILE A 107 -11.91 1.93 -8.95
N ALA A 108 -11.78 0.63 -9.21
CA ALA A 108 -12.89 -0.31 -9.06
C ALA A 108 -13.38 -0.37 -7.61
N CYS A 109 -12.49 -0.54 -6.63
CA CYS A 109 -12.85 -0.69 -5.23
C CYS A 109 -13.49 0.59 -4.65
N TYR A 110 -12.96 1.77 -4.95
CA TYR A 110 -13.53 3.00 -4.41
C TYR A 110 -14.78 3.47 -5.17
N TYR A 111 -14.76 3.46 -6.50
CA TYR A 111 -15.87 4.03 -7.29
C TYR A 111 -17.00 3.04 -7.52
N VAL A 112 -16.70 1.76 -7.74
CA VAL A 112 -17.75 0.75 -8.04
C VAL A 112 -18.31 0.14 -6.76
N PHE A 113 -17.49 -0.03 -5.72
CA PHE A 113 -17.95 -0.62 -4.45
C PHE A 113 -18.12 0.43 -3.35
N GLY A 114 -17.06 1.19 -3.02
CA GLY A 114 -17.03 2.08 -1.87
C GLY A 114 -18.10 3.19 -1.90
N ILE A 115 -18.23 3.89 -3.03
CA ILE A 115 -19.20 4.98 -3.18
C ILE A 115 -20.65 4.44 -3.12
N PRO A 116 -21.06 3.42 -3.90
CA PRO A 116 -22.41 2.88 -3.81
C PRO A 116 -22.75 2.32 -2.43
N LEU A 117 -21.83 1.57 -1.79
CA LEU A 117 -22.03 1.09 -0.42
C LEU A 117 -22.17 2.23 0.58
N GLY A 118 -21.34 3.27 0.46
CA GLY A 118 -21.40 4.46 1.32
C GLY A 118 -22.71 5.21 1.18
N LEU A 119 -23.23 5.35 -0.04
CA LEU A 119 -24.53 5.97 -0.30
C LEU A 119 -25.69 5.11 0.24
N ILE A 120 -25.65 3.79 0.05
CA ILE A 120 -26.68 2.88 0.57
C ILE A 120 -26.68 2.89 2.10
N LEU A 121 -25.52 2.74 2.74
CA LEU A 121 -25.40 2.74 4.19
C LEU A 121 -25.71 4.11 4.79
N GLY A 122 -25.29 5.19 4.14
CA GLY A 122 -25.53 6.55 4.61
C GLY A 122 -27.00 6.96 4.52
N TYR A 123 -27.63 6.76 3.36
CA TYR A 123 -28.97 7.28 3.08
C TYR A 123 -30.08 6.23 3.29
N LYS A 124 -29.89 4.99 2.83
CA LYS A 124 -30.94 3.95 2.89
C LYS A 124 -31.04 3.30 4.27
N VAL A 125 -29.89 3.06 4.92
CA VAL A 125 -29.83 2.49 6.28
C VAL A 125 -29.91 3.58 7.37
N GLY A 126 -29.83 4.86 6.98
CA GLY A 126 -29.97 5.99 7.91
C GLY A 126 -28.78 6.16 8.87
N LEU A 127 -27.64 5.53 8.58
CA LEU A 127 -26.42 5.66 9.41
C LEU A 127 -25.69 7.00 9.18
N GLY A 128 -26.14 7.81 8.21
CA GLY A 128 -25.59 9.14 7.92
C GLY A 128 -24.08 9.08 7.67
N VAL A 129 -23.31 9.89 8.41
CA VAL A 129 -21.85 9.99 8.28
C VAL A 129 -21.14 8.66 8.60
N LYS A 130 -21.64 7.88 9.57
CA LYS A 130 -21.09 6.56 9.89
C LYS A 130 -21.21 5.62 8.70
N GLY A 131 -22.36 5.63 8.03
CA GLY A 131 -22.63 4.78 6.87
C GLY A 131 -21.68 5.06 5.70
N ILE A 132 -21.44 6.35 5.42
CA ILE A 132 -20.47 6.77 4.39
C ILE A 132 -19.08 6.28 4.76
N TRP A 133 -18.69 6.40 6.03
CA TRP A 133 -17.36 6.00 6.46
C TRP A 133 -17.16 4.47 6.42
N TYR A 134 -18.17 3.69 6.81
CA TYR A 134 -18.17 2.23 6.63
C TYR A 134 -18.08 1.83 5.15
N GLY A 135 -18.79 2.54 4.27
CA GLY A 135 -18.70 2.30 2.83
C GLY A 135 -17.29 2.53 2.29
N MET A 136 -16.69 3.67 2.64
CA MET A 136 -15.31 4.00 2.25
C MET A 136 -14.31 2.97 2.78
N LEU A 137 -14.45 2.60 4.06
CA LEU A 137 -13.60 1.60 4.71
C LEU A 137 -13.72 0.23 4.05
N SER A 138 -14.94 -0.17 3.68
CA SER A 138 -15.16 -1.43 2.96
C SER A 138 -14.43 -1.47 1.62
N GLY A 139 -14.38 -0.34 0.89
CA GLY A 139 -13.60 -0.20 -0.33
C GLY A 139 -12.11 -0.41 -0.08
N THR A 140 -11.55 0.22 0.96
CA THR A 140 -10.15 0.04 1.36
C THR A 140 -9.84 -1.41 1.74
N VAL A 141 -10.73 -2.08 2.48
CA VAL A 141 -10.60 -3.49 2.88
C VAL A 141 -10.57 -4.40 1.66
N VAL A 142 -11.53 -4.24 0.74
CA VAL A 142 -11.60 -5.05 -0.48
C VAL A 142 -10.36 -4.85 -1.33
N GLN A 143 -9.91 -3.60 -1.52
CA GLN A 143 -8.67 -3.30 -2.23
C GLN A 143 -7.46 -3.98 -1.57
N THR A 144 -7.35 -3.90 -0.25
CA THR A 144 -6.26 -4.52 0.52
C THR A 144 -6.25 -6.03 0.35
N LEU A 145 -7.41 -6.68 0.40
CA LEU A 145 -7.56 -8.12 0.18
C LEU A 145 -7.14 -8.53 -1.24
N ILE A 146 -7.57 -7.78 -2.26
CA ILE A 146 -7.19 -8.06 -3.65
C ILE A 146 -5.68 -7.92 -3.84
N LEU A 147 -5.06 -6.84 -3.35
CA LEU A 147 -3.61 -6.64 -3.37
C LEU A 147 -2.87 -7.79 -2.67
N PHE A 148 -3.33 -8.17 -1.48
CA PHE A 148 -2.75 -9.27 -0.72
C PHE A 148 -2.84 -10.59 -1.49
N LEU A 149 -3.99 -10.89 -2.12
CA LEU A 149 -4.17 -12.09 -2.94
C LEU A 149 -3.25 -12.10 -4.17
N ILE A 150 -3.11 -10.97 -4.86
CA ILE A 150 -2.18 -10.83 -5.99
C ILE A 150 -0.76 -11.13 -5.51
N ILE A 151 -0.30 -10.45 -4.46
CA ILE A 151 1.04 -10.61 -3.88
C ILE A 151 1.30 -12.06 -3.44
N TYR A 152 0.30 -12.71 -2.83
CA TYR A 152 0.39 -14.10 -2.37
C TYR A 152 0.44 -15.10 -3.54
N ARG A 153 -0.34 -14.88 -4.60
CA ARG A 153 -0.37 -15.74 -5.80
C ARG A 153 0.80 -15.51 -6.72
N THR A 154 1.50 -14.38 -6.61
CA THR A 154 2.62 -14.06 -7.48
C THR A 154 3.79 -15.02 -7.29
N ASN A 155 4.30 -15.52 -8.41
CA ASN A 155 5.56 -16.23 -8.44
C ASN A 155 6.72 -15.24 -8.54
N TRP A 156 7.33 -14.95 -7.40
CA TRP A 156 8.44 -13.99 -7.27
C TRP A 156 9.68 -14.35 -8.11
N ASN A 157 9.89 -15.64 -8.43
CA ASN A 157 10.97 -16.02 -9.34
C ASN A 157 10.69 -15.56 -10.78
N LYS A 158 9.42 -15.61 -11.19
CA LYS A 158 8.99 -15.11 -12.51
C LYS A 158 9.09 -13.59 -12.56
N GLU A 159 8.72 -12.89 -11.50
CA GLU A 159 8.86 -11.42 -11.43
C GLU A 159 10.32 -10.97 -11.46
N ALA A 160 11.22 -11.69 -10.79
CA ALA A 160 12.65 -11.40 -10.86
C ALA A 160 13.19 -11.55 -12.29
N SER A 161 12.79 -12.61 -13.00
CA SER A 161 13.15 -12.80 -14.42
C SER A 161 12.58 -11.71 -15.32
N ILE A 162 11.33 -11.28 -15.10
CA ILE A 162 10.72 -10.16 -15.85
C ILE A 162 11.46 -8.85 -15.55
N ALA A 163 11.88 -8.62 -14.30
CA ALA A 163 12.66 -7.45 -13.92
C ALA A 163 14.04 -7.44 -14.60
N GLU A 164 14.71 -8.59 -14.64
CA GLU A 164 15.98 -8.78 -15.36
C GLU A 164 15.84 -8.49 -16.86
N ASP A 165 14.78 -9.01 -17.51
CA ASP A 165 14.49 -8.75 -18.92
C ASP A 165 14.20 -7.26 -19.20
N ARG A 166 13.53 -6.57 -18.27
CA ARG A 166 13.32 -5.12 -18.34
C ARG A 166 14.66 -4.38 -18.25
N ILE A 167 15.54 -4.77 -17.31
CA ILE A 167 16.86 -4.15 -17.18
C ILE A 167 17.71 -4.41 -18.42
N LYS A 168 17.68 -5.61 -19.02
CA LYS A 168 18.40 -5.89 -20.27
C LYS A 168 17.89 -5.08 -21.46
N ARG A 169 16.58 -4.88 -21.59
CA ARG A 169 16.00 -4.04 -22.65
C ARG A 169 16.31 -2.55 -22.51
N TRP A 170 16.37 -2.03 -21.29
CA TRP A 170 16.49 -0.59 -21.03
C TRP A 170 17.88 -0.16 -20.55
N GLY A 171 18.71 -1.09 -20.09
CA GLY A 171 20.07 -0.86 -19.56
C GLY A 171 21.15 -0.70 -20.63
N GLY A 172 20.81 -0.92 -21.90
CA GLY A 172 21.75 -0.86 -23.02
C GLY A 172 22.72 -2.04 -23.03
N GLU A 173 22.97 -2.60 -24.21
CA GLU A 173 24.06 -3.56 -24.45
C GLU A 173 25.40 -2.93 -24.06
N THR A 174 25.84 -3.17 -22.84
CA THR A 174 27.22 -2.88 -22.43
C THR A 174 28.11 -4.05 -22.86
N ASP A 175 28.03 -4.46 -24.13
CA ASP A 175 28.88 -5.52 -24.70
C ASP A 175 29.18 -5.33 -26.20
N ALA A 176 28.80 -4.20 -26.82
CA ALA A 176 29.08 -3.96 -28.25
C ALA A 176 30.38 -3.19 -28.53
N LYS A 177 31.16 -2.79 -27.53
CA LYS A 177 32.37 -1.94 -27.75
C LYS A 177 33.72 -2.53 -27.35
N GLU A 178 33.79 -3.69 -26.71
CA GLU A 178 35.10 -4.29 -26.39
C GLU A 178 35.73 -5.04 -27.59
N HIS A 179 34.94 -5.33 -28.64
CA HIS A 179 35.42 -6.08 -29.81
C HIS A 179 35.97 -5.23 -30.97
N ASN A 180 35.88 -3.89 -30.90
CA ASN A 180 36.35 -2.99 -31.97
C ASN A 180 37.68 -2.26 -31.68
N LEU A 181 38.29 -2.46 -30.50
CA LEU A 181 39.61 -1.88 -30.18
C LEU A 181 40.80 -2.83 -30.37
N LYS A 182 40.55 -4.10 -30.72
CA LYS A 182 41.61 -5.07 -31.11
C LYS A 182 41.86 -5.13 -32.63
N GLY A 183 41.22 -4.26 -33.40
CA GLY A 183 41.27 -4.28 -34.87
C GLY A 183 42.12 -3.18 -35.52
N LEU A 184 42.87 -2.37 -34.77
CA LEU A 184 43.78 -1.39 -35.37
C LEU A 184 45.13 -2.07 -35.66
N PRO A 185 45.57 -2.12 -36.94
CA PRO A 185 46.88 -2.66 -37.30
C PRO A 185 47.99 -1.77 -36.74
N GLU A 186 49.01 -2.40 -36.17
CA GLU A 186 50.30 -1.78 -35.90
C GLU A 186 50.92 -1.32 -37.22
N THR A 187 51.12 -0.02 -37.39
CA THR A 187 52.08 0.58 -38.34
C THR A 187 52.69 1.80 -37.69
#